data_AF-A0A7C7ZF38-F1
#
_entry.id   AF-A0A7C7ZF38-F1
#
_cell.length_a   1.000
_cell.length_b   1.000
_cell.length_c   1.000
_cell.angle_alpha   90.00
_cell.angle_beta   90.00
_cell.angle_gamma   90.00
#
_symmetry.space_group_name_H-M   'P 1'
#
loop_
_entity.id
_entity.type
_entity.pdbx_description
1 polymer ?
#
loop_
_entity_poly.entity_id
_entity_poly.type
_entity_poly.pdbx_seq_one_letter_code
_entity_poly.pdbx_strand_id
1 'polypeptide(L)'
;MQTALKILGGFVGLVVVFVALFLVYARFHDGPIAIVAGGPFTSGELYAGPEPDWSPMRTRQEVEFQLLDPSRSRITWIAEHAGKPYIVSGYMNTAFGKLWKHWPHEIAKDDRILLRVDDVIYERRLVRIMEGAMVAPVIAQLAEKYLDGASFGDPDEAVRNGDLWLYEVAPRS
;
A
#
# COMPACT_ATOMS: atom_id res chain seq x y z
N MET A 1 -4.26 24.75 -38.28
CA MET A 1 -3.41 23.83 -37.49
C MET A 1 -2.73 24.49 -36.29
N GLN A 2 -2.05 25.64 -36.42
CA GLN A 2 -1.29 26.25 -35.33
C GLN A 2 -2.14 26.66 -34.10
N THR A 3 -3.36 27.17 -34.31
CA THR A 3 -4.29 27.55 -33.21
C THR A 3 -4.80 26.33 -32.44
N ALA A 4 -5.14 25.24 -33.16
CA ALA A 4 -5.58 23.99 -32.53
C ALA A 4 -4.48 23.37 -31.66
N LEU A 5 -3.22 23.41 -32.13
CA LEU A 5 -2.07 22.93 -31.36
C LEU A 5 -1.80 23.76 -30.10
N LYS A 6 -2.00 25.09 -30.17
CA LYS A 6 -1.90 25.98 -29.01
C LYS A 6 -3.01 25.73 -27.99
N ILE A 7 -4.25 25.54 -28.44
CA ILE A 7 -5.38 25.21 -27.57
C ILE A 7 -5.16 23.86 -26.89
N LEU A 8 -4.74 22.84 -27.66
CA LEU A 8 -4.41 21.52 -27.12
C LEU A 8 -3.27 21.61 -26.08
N GLY A 9 -2.20 22.33 -26.40
CA GLY A 9 -1.09 22.55 -25.47
C GLY A 9 -1.51 23.27 -24.19
N GLY A 10 -2.36 24.30 -24.31
CA GLY A 10 -2.92 25.02 -23.16
C GLY A 10 -3.80 24.12 -22.29
N PHE A 11 -4.65 23.29 -22.90
CA PHE A 11 -5.49 22.33 -22.19
C PHE A 11 -4.64 21.28 -21.46
N VAL A 12 -3.66 20.69 -22.12
CA VAL A 12 -2.73 19.72 -21.50
C VAL A 12 -2.00 20.36 -20.31
N GLY A 13 -1.50 21.59 -20.47
CA GLY A 13 -0.86 22.33 -19.38
C GLY A 13 -1.79 22.55 -18.19
N LEU A 14 -3.05 22.92 -18.46
CA LEU A 14 -4.07 23.10 -17.43
C LEU A 14 -4.34 21.79 -16.67
N VAL A 15 -4.51 20.68 -17.38
CA VAL A 15 -4.72 19.35 -16.77
C VAL A 15 -3.54 18.98 -15.85
N VAL A 16 -2.30 19.18 -16.31
CA VAL A 16 -1.10 18.90 -15.50
C VAL A 16 -1.08 19.74 -14.22
N VAL A 17 -1.41 21.03 -14.31
CA VAL A 17 -1.48 21.91 -13.13
C VAL A 17 -2.55 21.43 -12.15
N PHE A 18 -3.75 21.07 -12.63
CA PHE A 18 -4.81 20.53 -11.77
C PHE A 18 -4.40 19.24 -11.07
N VAL A 19 -3.77 18.30 -11.79
CA VAL A 19 -3.27 17.06 -11.19
C VAL A 19 -2.22 17.35 -10.13
N ALA A 20 -1.26 18.24 -10.41
CA ALA A 20 -0.24 18.63 -9.44
C ALA A 20 -0.84 19.25 -8.17
N LEU A 21 -1.78 20.19 -8.34
CA LEU A 21 -2.50 20.81 -7.22
C LEU A 21 -3.29 19.78 -6.40
N PHE A 22 -3.96 18.84 -7.08
CA PHE A 22 -4.68 17.76 -6.41
C PHE A 22 -3.75 16.85 -5.60
N LEU A 23 -2.58 16.48 -6.16
CA LEU A 23 -1.59 15.67 -5.44
C LEU A 23 -1.03 16.40 -4.21
N VAL A 24 -0.88 17.73 -4.26
CA VAL A 24 -0.49 18.54 -3.09
C VAL A 24 -1.62 18.60 -2.08
N TYR A 25 -2.86 18.88 -2.53
CA TYR A 25 -4.04 18.92 -1.68
C TYR A 25 -4.26 17.61 -0.92
N ALA A 26 -4.07 16.46 -1.56
CA ALA A 26 -4.20 15.15 -0.94
C ALA A 26 -3.26 14.96 0.27
N ARG A 27 -2.14 15.68 0.36
CA ARG A 27 -1.23 15.62 1.52
C ARG A 27 -1.79 16.25 2.79
N PHE A 28 -2.85 17.06 2.67
CA PHE A 28 -3.55 17.67 3.80
C PHE A 28 -4.77 16.86 4.24
N HIS A 29 -5.06 15.75 3.56
CA HIS A 29 -6.15 14.87 3.92
C HIS A 29 -5.75 13.92 5.05
N ASP A 30 -6.73 13.58 5.89
CA ASP A 30 -6.60 12.56 6.93
C ASP A 30 -6.62 11.18 6.29
N GLY A 31 -5.44 10.65 5.99
CA GLY A 31 -5.33 9.42 5.22
C GLY A 31 -5.40 9.62 3.70
N PRO A 32 -5.28 8.54 2.94
CA PRO A 32 -5.22 8.55 1.48
C PRO A 32 -6.55 8.91 0.81
N ILE A 33 -6.47 9.31 -0.45
CA ILE A 33 -7.63 9.50 -1.32
C ILE A 33 -7.53 8.48 -2.45
N ALA A 34 -8.25 7.36 -2.32
CA ALA A 34 -8.15 6.22 -3.23
C ALA A 34 -6.68 5.80 -3.44
N ILE A 35 -6.21 5.75 -4.69
CA ILE A 35 -4.83 5.39 -5.04
C ILE A 35 -3.78 6.46 -4.73
N VAL A 36 -4.22 7.66 -4.33
CA VAL A 36 -3.33 8.80 -4.08
C VAL A 36 -2.94 8.83 -2.61
N ALA A 37 -1.63 8.83 -2.36
CA ALA A 37 -1.09 8.91 -1.01
C ALA A 37 -1.63 10.14 -0.25
N GLY A 38 -1.94 9.97 1.02
CA GLY A 38 -2.52 11.02 1.85
C GLY A 38 -1.51 11.74 2.73
N GLY A 39 -2.04 12.60 3.59
CA GLY A 39 -1.34 13.11 4.76
C GLY A 39 -1.25 12.07 5.88
N PRO A 40 -0.70 12.44 7.05
CA PRO A 40 -0.77 11.59 8.23
C PRO A 40 -2.23 11.40 8.69
N PHE A 41 -2.48 10.31 9.40
CA PHE A 41 -3.71 10.07 10.12
C PHE A 41 -3.88 11.12 11.22
N THR A 42 -5.02 11.79 11.21
CA THR A 42 -5.43 12.76 12.22
C THR A 42 -6.67 12.32 12.99
N SER A 43 -7.36 11.28 12.50
CA SER A 43 -8.42 10.57 13.22
C SER A 43 -8.15 9.07 13.35
N GLY A 44 -8.89 8.45 14.27
CA GLY A 44 -8.81 7.05 14.63
C GLY A 44 -8.38 6.84 16.08
N GLU A 45 -8.80 5.74 16.67
CA GLU A 45 -8.49 5.34 18.03
C GLU A 45 -7.25 4.44 18.04
N LEU A 46 -6.28 4.79 18.87
CA LEU A 46 -5.08 3.98 19.05
C LEU A 46 -5.43 2.70 19.81
N TYR A 47 -5.18 1.56 19.19
CA TYR A 47 -5.36 0.26 19.82
C TYR A 47 -4.24 -0.01 20.84
N ALA A 48 -4.62 -0.26 22.09
CA ALA A 48 -3.69 -0.50 23.22
C ALA A 48 -3.85 -1.90 23.86
N GLY A 49 -4.57 -2.81 23.21
CA GLY A 49 -4.84 -4.17 23.70
C GLY A 49 -3.73 -5.18 23.41
N PRO A 50 -3.94 -6.46 23.76
CA PRO A 50 -3.08 -7.58 23.33
C PRO A 50 -3.11 -7.77 21.81
N GLU A 51 -2.36 -8.72 21.25
CA GLU A 51 -2.41 -8.96 19.80
C GLU A 51 -3.86 -9.19 19.32
N PRO A 52 -4.36 -8.35 18.39
CA PRO A 52 -5.75 -8.41 17.96
C PRO A 52 -6.00 -9.63 17.08
N ASP A 53 -7.26 -10.04 17.00
CA ASP A 53 -7.66 -11.06 16.04
C ASP A 53 -7.68 -10.47 14.62
N TRP A 54 -6.79 -10.99 13.77
CA TRP A 54 -6.67 -10.58 12.37
C TRP A 54 -7.59 -11.35 11.42
N SER A 55 -8.36 -12.33 11.91
CA SER A 55 -9.28 -13.12 11.09
C SER A 55 -10.24 -12.28 10.22
N PRO A 56 -10.71 -11.08 10.61
CA PRO A 56 -11.55 -10.25 9.73
C PRO A 56 -10.83 -9.77 8.46
N MET A 57 -9.49 -9.76 8.42
CA MET A 57 -8.72 -9.35 7.25
C MET A 57 -8.80 -10.36 6.09
N ARG A 58 -9.32 -11.58 6.35
CA ARG A 58 -9.63 -12.55 5.29
C ARG A 58 -10.61 -12.00 4.27
N THR A 59 -11.62 -11.25 4.71
CA THR A 59 -12.70 -10.73 3.84
C THR A 59 -12.55 -9.24 3.54
N ARG A 60 -11.89 -8.47 4.41
CA ARG A 60 -11.65 -7.04 4.18
C ARG A 60 -10.81 -6.80 2.94
N GLN A 61 -11.29 -5.95 2.02
CA GLN A 61 -10.56 -5.66 0.77
C GLN A 61 -9.38 -4.74 0.99
N GLU A 62 -9.53 -3.64 1.70
CA GLU A 62 -8.47 -2.63 1.74
C GLU A 62 -8.29 -2.08 3.15
N VAL A 63 -7.05 -1.75 3.47
CA VAL A 63 -6.66 -1.08 4.70
C VAL A 63 -5.79 0.11 4.34
N GLU A 64 -5.65 1.02 5.29
CA GLU A 64 -4.74 2.14 5.14
C GLU A 64 -3.50 1.90 6.00
N PHE A 65 -2.35 2.36 5.53
CA PHE A 65 -1.21 2.49 6.41
C PHE A 65 -0.45 3.76 6.16
N GLN A 66 0.17 4.26 7.23
CA GLN A 66 1.04 5.42 7.25
C GLN A 66 2.46 5.02 7.63
N LEU A 67 3.43 5.54 6.89
CA LEU A 67 4.83 5.55 7.30
C LEU A 67 5.10 6.62 8.34
N LEU A 68 6.09 6.42 9.20
CA LEU A 68 6.48 7.43 10.18
C LEU A 68 7.35 8.53 9.56
N ASP A 69 8.31 8.14 8.71
CA ASP A 69 9.18 9.09 8.00
C ASP A 69 9.35 8.69 6.53
N PRO A 70 8.87 9.51 5.57
CA PRO A 70 8.03 10.69 5.78
C PRO A 70 6.59 10.27 6.15
N SER A 71 5.91 11.12 6.94
CA SER A 71 4.55 10.88 7.43
C SER A 71 3.50 10.90 6.31
N ARG A 72 3.36 9.79 5.59
CA ARG A 72 2.48 9.64 4.42
C ARG A 72 1.68 8.36 4.51
N SER A 73 0.38 8.48 4.25
CA SER A 73 -0.57 7.37 4.25
C SER A 73 -0.89 6.86 2.84
N ARG A 74 -1.37 5.62 2.74
CA ARG A 74 -1.77 4.97 1.48
C ARG A 74 -2.72 3.80 1.74
N ILE A 75 -3.54 3.49 0.74
CA ILE A 75 -4.33 2.27 0.71
C ILE A 75 -3.45 1.10 0.28
N THR A 76 -3.66 -0.06 0.88
CA THR A 76 -3.04 -1.32 0.47
C THR A 76 -4.01 -2.49 0.59
N TRP A 77 -3.70 -3.53 -0.18
CA TRP A 77 -4.33 -4.83 -0.08
C TRP A 77 -3.80 -5.56 1.15
N ILE A 78 -4.66 -6.34 1.79
CA ILE A 78 -4.33 -7.10 2.98
C ILE A 78 -4.74 -8.55 2.83
N ALA A 79 -3.98 -9.45 3.42
CA ALA A 79 -4.29 -10.87 3.58
C ALA A 79 -4.15 -11.24 5.05
N GLU A 80 -4.78 -12.36 5.44
CA GLU A 80 -4.50 -13.00 6.72
C GLU A 80 -4.30 -14.50 6.54
N HIS A 81 -3.19 -14.97 7.10
CA HIS A 81 -2.86 -16.38 7.13
C HIS A 81 -2.31 -16.75 8.52
N ALA A 82 -2.84 -17.84 9.10
CA ALA A 82 -2.43 -18.38 10.40
C ALA A 82 -2.41 -17.33 11.55
N GLY A 83 -3.39 -16.44 11.58
CA GLY A 83 -3.55 -15.39 12.59
C GLY A 83 -2.68 -14.16 12.35
N LYS A 84 -2.01 -14.07 11.20
CA LYS A 84 -1.07 -12.99 10.88
C LYS A 84 -1.51 -12.20 9.65
N PRO A 85 -1.49 -10.86 9.71
CA PRO A 85 -1.79 -9.98 8.60
C PRO A 85 -0.57 -9.81 7.68
N TYR A 86 -0.83 -9.74 6.38
CA TYR A 86 0.17 -9.56 5.34
C TYR A 86 -0.25 -8.50 4.33
N ILE A 87 0.71 -7.72 3.83
CA ILE A 87 0.48 -6.76 2.75
C ILE A 87 1.52 -6.96 1.65
N VAL A 88 1.22 -6.48 0.45
CA VAL A 88 2.10 -6.60 -0.71
C VAL A 88 2.38 -5.28 -1.40
N SER A 89 3.55 -5.21 -2.03
CA SER A 89 3.88 -4.19 -3.03
C SER A 89 4.24 -4.88 -4.34
N GLY A 90 3.30 -4.89 -5.30
CA GLY A 90 3.53 -5.44 -6.64
C GLY A 90 4.11 -4.43 -7.64
N TYR A 91 4.65 -4.95 -8.74
CA TYR A 91 5.25 -4.22 -9.87
C TYR A 91 6.60 -3.56 -9.57
N MET A 92 7.33 -4.05 -8.57
CA MET A 92 8.55 -3.40 -8.07
C MET A 92 9.71 -3.38 -9.07
N ASN A 93 9.72 -4.29 -10.03
CA ASN A 93 10.72 -4.29 -11.11
C ASN A 93 10.32 -3.48 -12.34
N THR A 94 9.07 -2.98 -12.42
CA THR A 94 8.60 -2.18 -13.56
C THR A 94 8.97 -0.71 -13.42
N ALA A 95 9.16 0.00 -14.55
CA ALA A 95 9.42 1.44 -14.54
C ALA A 95 8.27 2.24 -13.89
N PHE A 96 7.02 1.82 -14.12
CA PHE A 96 5.84 2.44 -13.52
C PHE A 96 5.79 2.23 -12.00
N GLY A 97 6.03 1.00 -11.53
CA GLY A 97 6.06 0.71 -10.09
C GLY A 97 7.20 1.43 -9.37
N LYS A 98 8.38 1.52 -9.99
CA LYS A 98 9.52 2.28 -9.44
C LYS A 98 9.21 3.77 -9.32
N LEU A 99 8.52 4.36 -10.29
CA LEU A 99 8.15 5.78 -10.28
C LEU A 99 6.99 6.07 -9.31
N TRP A 100 6.03 5.16 -9.18
CA TRP A 100 4.80 5.37 -8.41
C TRP A 100 4.89 4.89 -6.95
N LYS A 101 5.66 3.85 -6.67
CA LYS A 101 5.69 3.16 -5.37
C LYS A 101 7.09 3.23 -4.73
N HIS A 102 7.45 4.42 -4.28
CA HIS A 102 8.72 4.64 -3.57
C HIS A 102 8.77 4.04 -2.15
N TRP A 103 7.60 3.82 -1.54
CA TRP A 103 7.45 3.48 -0.12
C TRP A 103 8.16 2.22 0.37
N PRO A 104 8.30 1.13 -0.41
CA PRO A 104 9.01 -0.06 0.07
C PRO A 104 10.49 0.24 0.36
N HIS A 105 11.06 1.23 -0.33
CA HIS A 105 12.41 1.73 -0.06
C HIS A 105 12.48 2.64 1.17
N GLU A 106 11.40 3.34 1.51
CA GLU A 106 11.28 4.14 2.74
C GLU A 106 11.22 3.20 3.96
N ILE A 107 10.46 2.11 3.87
CA ILE A 107 10.36 1.05 4.90
C ILE A 107 11.68 0.35 5.20
N ALA A 108 12.58 0.25 4.22
CA ALA A 108 13.91 -0.32 4.46
C ALA A 108 14.75 0.50 5.45
N LYS A 109 14.40 1.78 5.67
CA LYS A 109 15.08 2.68 6.63
C LYS A 109 14.39 2.70 7.99
N ASP A 110 13.06 2.75 7.99
CA ASP A 110 12.22 2.67 9.18
C ASP A 110 11.03 1.77 8.88
N ASP A 111 11.02 0.58 9.48
CA ASP A 111 10.04 -0.46 9.21
C ASP A 111 8.70 -0.22 9.92
N ARG A 112 8.62 0.81 10.78
CA ARG A 112 7.45 1.10 11.60
C ARG A 112 6.37 1.79 10.77
N ILE A 113 5.13 1.35 10.98
CA ILE A 113 3.94 1.92 10.35
C ILE A 113 2.82 2.10 11.36
N LEU A 114 1.88 2.99 11.05
CA LEU A 114 0.56 2.98 11.63
C LEU A 114 -0.36 2.27 10.62
N LEU A 115 -1.01 1.18 11.01
CA LEU A 115 -2.03 0.52 10.20
C LEU A 115 -3.39 1.02 10.67
N ARG A 116 -4.22 1.57 9.78
CA ARG A 116 -5.60 1.97 10.10
C ARG A 116 -6.59 1.01 9.43
N VAL A 117 -7.43 0.41 10.25
CA VAL A 117 -8.53 -0.47 9.85
C VAL A 117 -9.81 0.15 10.39
N ASP A 118 -10.64 0.65 9.48
CA ASP A 118 -11.76 1.55 9.82
C ASP A 118 -11.26 2.72 10.68
N ASP A 119 -11.83 2.91 11.87
CA ASP A 119 -11.45 3.98 12.79
C ASP A 119 -10.41 3.54 13.84
N VAL A 120 -9.77 2.37 13.69
CA VAL A 120 -8.80 1.86 14.66
C VAL A 120 -7.39 1.87 14.09
N ILE A 121 -6.45 2.45 14.84
CA ILE A 121 -5.03 2.54 14.49
C ILE A 121 -4.23 1.52 15.30
N TYR A 122 -3.47 0.70 14.61
CA TYR A 122 -2.55 -0.29 15.17
C TYR A 122 -1.11 0.13 14.89
N GLU A 123 -0.30 0.19 15.93
CA GLU A 123 1.14 0.34 15.76
C GLU A 123 1.77 -0.98 15.31
N ARG A 124 2.39 -0.96 14.13
CA ARG A 124 2.95 -2.16 13.49
C ARG A 124 4.32 -1.90 12.91
N ARG A 125 4.94 -2.96 12.42
CA ARG A 125 6.10 -2.91 11.54
C ARG A 125 5.93 -3.85 10.36
N LEU A 126 6.59 -3.53 9.25
CA LEU A 126 6.57 -4.31 8.03
C LEU A 126 7.84 -5.16 7.93
N VAL A 127 7.71 -6.45 8.22
CA VAL A 127 8.81 -7.40 8.12
C VAL A 127 8.81 -8.02 6.73
N ARG A 128 9.84 -7.74 5.94
CA ARG A 128 9.93 -8.22 4.56
C ARG A 128 10.12 -9.73 4.53
N ILE A 129 9.26 -10.42 3.79
CA ILE A 129 9.32 -11.86 3.56
C ILE A 129 9.88 -12.12 2.17
N MET A 130 10.91 -12.97 2.09
CA MET A 130 11.58 -13.34 0.84
C MET A 130 11.34 -14.80 0.44
N GLU A 131 10.94 -15.63 1.39
CA GLU A 131 10.70 -17.07 1.24
C GLU A 131 9.92 -17.60 2.44
N GLY A 132 9.37 -18.81 2.32
CA GLY A 132 8.77 -19.55 3.44
C GLY A 132 7.42 -20.15 3.09
N ALA A 133 6.97 -21.11 3.92
CA ALA A 133 5.74 -21.87 3.66
C ALA A 133 4.46 -21.02 3.62
N MET A 134 4.49 -19.79 4.15
CA MET A 134 3.38 -18.85 4.10
C MET A 134 3.24 -18.11 2.76
N VAL A 135 4.29 -18.08 1.93
CA VAL A 135 4.32 -17.27 0.69
C VAL A 135 3.20 -17.68 -0.27
N ALA A 136 3.15 -18.95 -0.64
CA ALA A 136 2.13 -19.49 -1.54
C ALA A 136 0.69 -19.27 -1.02
N PRO A 137 0.32 -19.65 0.23
CA PRO A 137 -1.06 -19.47 0.69
C PRO A 137 -1.46 -18.00 0.86
N VAL A 138 -0.56 -17.11 1.26
CA VAL A 138 -0.86 -15.67 1.34
C VAL A 138 -1.09 -15.08 -0.04
N ILE A 139 -0.23 -15.40 -1.01
CA ILE A 139 -0.36 -14.91 -2.38
C ILE A 139 -1.61 -15.47 -3.06
N ALA A 140 -1.96 -16.73 -2.80
CA ALA A 140 -3.20 -17.33 -3.29
C ALA A 140 -4.44 -16.57 -2.76
N GLN A 141 -4.46 -16.24 -1.46
CA GLN A 141 -5.55 -15.45 -0.88
C GLN A 141 -5.61 -14.03 -1.48
N LEU A 142 -4.47 -13.38 -1.70
CA LEU A 142 -4.45 -12.07 -2.38
C LEU A 142 -4.97 -12.19 -3.83
N ALA A 143 -4.59 -13.23 -4.56
CA ALA A 143 -5.06 -13.44 -5.93
C ALA A 143 -6.58 -13.66 -5.96
N GLU A 144 -7.10 -14.48 -5.05
CA GLU A 144 -8.54 -14.71 -4.89
C GLU A 144 -9.31 -13.40 -4.62
N LYS A 145 -8.77 -12.53 -3.77
CA LYS A 145 -9.44 -11.29 -3.36
C LYS A 145 -9.40 -10.19 -4.43
N TYR A 146 -8.31 -10.07 -5.20
CA TYR A 146 -8.04 -8.85 -5.99
C TYR A 146 -7.81 -9.06 -7.47
N LEU A 147 -7.61 -10.30 -7.93
CA LEU A 147 -7.19 -10.55 -9.31
C LEU A 147 -8.27 -11.18 -10.21
N ASP A 148 -9.51 -11.35 -9.73
CA ASP A 148 -10.65 -11.85 -10.52
C ASP A 148 -10.32 -13.08 -11.39
N GLY A 149 -9.61 -14.07 -10.80
CA GLY A 149 -9.20 -15.30 -11.47
C GLY A 149 -7.83 -15.26 -12.17
N ALA A 150 -7.16 -14.10 -12.18
CA ALA A 150 -5.74 -14.00 -12.55
C ALA A 150 -4.81 -14.38 -11.37
N SER A 151 -3.51 -14.51 -11.66
CA SER A 151 -2.47 -14.89 -10.70
C SER A 151 -1.30 -13.90 -10.74
N PHE A 152 -0.58 -13.80 -9.62
CA PHE A 152 0.70 -13.09 -9.54
C PHE A 152 1.88 -13.85 -10.19
N GLY A 153 1.61 -15.01 -10.81
CA GLY A 153 2.63 -15.92 -11.34
C GLY A 153 3.00 -16.99 -10.32
N ASP A 154 4.22 -17.51 -10.39
CA ASP A 154 4.75 -18.38 -9.34
C ASP A 154 5.00 -17.56 -8.05
N PRO A 155 4.33 -17.87 -6.92
CA PRO A 155 4.40 -17.07 -5.70
C PRO A 155 5.82 -16.92 -5.14
N ASP A 156 6.57 -18.02 -5.11
CA ASP A 156 7.91 -18.06 -4.53
C ASP A 156 8.92 -17.32 -5.41
N GLU A 157 8.82 -17.47 -6.73
CA GLU A 157 9.65 -16.75 -7.69
C GLU A 157 9.35 -15.24 -7.66
N ALA A 158 8.07 -14.85 -7.68
CA ALA A 158 7.65 -13.44 -7.69
C ALA A 158 8.16 -12.68 -6.46
N VAL A 159 8.15 -13.32 -5.29
CA VAL A 159 8.68 -12.74 -4.05
C VAL A 159 10.21 -12.68 -4.05
N ARG A 160 10.86 -13.78 -4.41
CA ARG A 160 12.31 -13.91 -4.37
C ARG A 160 13.03 -12.98 -5.33
N ASN A 161 12.51 -12.86 -6.56
CA ASN A 161 13.05 -11.97 -7.59
C ASN A 161 12.64 -10.50 -7.37
N GLY A 162 11.81 -10.24 -6.35
CA GLY A 162 11.42 -8.91 -5.96
C GLY A 162 10.42 -8.26 -6.90
N ASP A 163 9.66 -9.04 -7.68
CA ASP A 163 8.53 -8.53 -8.48
C ASP A 163 7.35 -8.15 -7.59
N LEU A 164 7.15 -8.93 -6.51
CA LEU A 164 6.16 -8.74 -5.48
C LEU A 164 6.85 -8.70 -4.11
N TRP A 165 6.89 -7.54 -3.45
CA TRP A 165 7.45 -7.48 -2.10
C TRP A 165 6.35 -7.81 -1.10
N LEU A 166 6.52 -8.93 -0.40
CA LEU A 166 5.60 -9.39 0.64
C LEU A 166 6.09 -8.95 2.02
N TYR A 167 5.15 -8.52 2.86
CA TYR A 167 5.44 -8.09 4.22
C TYR A 167 4.47 -8.71 5.22
N GLU A 168 4.98 -9.21 6.34
CA GLU A 168 4.18 -9.45 7.55
C GLU A 168 3.95 -8.10 8.25
N VAL A 169 2.71 -7.83 8.65
CA VAL A 169 2.36 -6.66 9.47
C VAL A 169 2.48 -7.03 10.95
N ALA A 170 3.72 -7.11 11.42
CA ALA A 170 4.05 -7.60 12.75
C ALA A 170 3.82 -6.54 13.86
N PRO A 171 3.59 -6.96 15.12
CA PRO A 171 3.53 -6.05 16.26
C PRO A 171 4.84 -5.29 16.46
N ARG A 172 4.75 -4.07 17.02
CA ARG A 172 5.91 -3.40 17.63
C ARG A 172 6.10 -4.05 19.00
N SER A 173 7.32 -4.55 19.25
CA SER A 173 7.75 -5.23 20.48
C SER A 173 7.30 -4.55 21.76
#